data_AF-A0A7K5U524-F1
#
_entry.id   AF-A0A7K5U524-F1
#
_cell.length_a   1.000
_cell.length_b   1.000
_cell.length_c   1.000
_cell.angle_alpha   90.00
_cell.angle_beta   90.00
_cell.angle_gamma   90.00
#
_symmetry.space_group_name_H-M   'P 1'
#
loop_
_entity.id
_entity.type
_entity.pdbx_description
1 polymer ?
#
loop_
_entity_poly.entity_id
_entity_poly.type
_entity_poly.pdbx_seq_one_letter_code
_entity_poly.pdbx_strand_id
1 'polypeptide(L)'
;LEEHLRAAFRDKLRLLLTVPARDGATLMLSTRVLLKRREVAEVEQELQSQREEFRRRMERLAQRREQLARREEEQRDVVLKYDAFLKAAAARRERALRRAGEERARAVAQGTEAARLHRELEGLLQHRERLARRLRSLRRFGDYLRDALASIGQFQDVPAMLVHFGVLAEARAALAQEAEAGQERLAQGRARLQRYREEMSTELLGTNNELAQLHARLEAARQDVLQWESRWAYVQSTATQKTLLLGQIKLAVLNLFQLSTAWLRIPMDVALENTEAQLDMLLLCMRGLTDICATSRHPPRHRGAMLSQSQE
;
A
#
# COMPACT_ATOMS: atom_id res chain seq x y z
N LEU A 1 119.21 22.02 21.09
CA LEU A 1 120.43 21.29 21.54
C LEU A 1 121.70 21.93 20.95
N GLU A 2 121.73 22.22 19.64
CA GLU A 2 122.88 22.90 19.02
C GLU A 2 123.17 24.31 19.57
N GLU A 3 122.15 25.11 19.89
CA GLU A 3 122.34 26.46 20.45
C GLU A 3 122.91 26.45 21.87
N HIS A 4 122.50 25.49 22.70
CA HIS A 4 123.03 25.33 24.06
C HIS A 4 124.48 24.84 24.05
N LEU A 5 124.85 23.98 23.10
CA LEU A 5 126.24 23.56 22.89
C LEU A 5 127.09 24.73 22.39
N ARG A 6 126.59 25.52 21.42
CA ARG A 6 127.29 26.71 20.91
C ARG A 6 127.50 27.79 21.98
N ALA A 7 126.52 27.98 22.88
CA ALA A 7 126.65 28.91 24.01
C ALA A 7 127.69 28.43 25.04
N ALA A 8 127.65 27.15 25.42
CA ALA A 8 128.61 26.57 26.38
C ALA A 8 130.06 26.58 25.84
N PHE A 9 130.25 26.39 24.54
CA PHE A 9 131.57 26.51 23.90
C PHE A 9 132.05 27.97 23.80
N ARG A 10 131.15 28.94 23.56
CA ARG A 10 131.51 30.38 23.54
C ARG A 10 131.89 30.91 24.91
N ASP A 11 131.21 30.48 25.97
CA ASP A 11 131.51 30.92 27.34
C ASP A 11 132.82 30.30 27.85
N LYS A 12 133.12 29.02 27.51
CA LYS A 12 134.43 28.41 27.81
C LYS A 12 135.59 29.06 27.03
N LEU A 13 135.37 29.50 25.78
CA LEU A 13 136.40 30.22 25.01
C LEU A 13 136.65 31.64 25.52
N ARG A 14 135.65 32.32 26.10
CA ARG A 14 135.83 33.63 26.75
C ARG A 14 136.67 33.54 28.02
N LEU A 15 136.49 32.49 28.83
CA LEU A 15 137.27 32.25 30.04
C LEU A 15 138.76 31.98 29.77
N LEU A 16 139.10 31.46 28.57
CA LEU A 16 140.48 31.20 28.15
C LEU A 16 141.18 32.43 27.56
N LEU A 17 140.47 33.51 27.24
CA LEU A 17 141.02 34.70 26.55
C LEU A 17 141.35 35.89 27.49
N THR A 18 141.02 35.81 28.78
CA THR A 18 141.34 36.85 29.78
C THR A 18 142.46 36.42 30.72
N VAL A 19 143.70 36.40 30.21
CA VAL A 19 144.91 36.48 31.02
C VAL A 19 145.93 37.37 30.29
N PRO A 20 146.34 38.53 30.86
CA PRO A 20 147.51 39.26 30.40
C PRO A 20 148.80 38.71 31.04
N ALA A 21 149.87 38.82 30.25
CA ALA A 21 151.22 38.36 30.50
C ALA A 21 152.01 39.20 31.53
N ARG A 22 153.00 38.58 32.18
CA ARG A 22 154.27 39.25 32.53
C ARG A 22 155.38 38.54 31.76
N ASP A 23 155.98 39.27 30.83
CA ASP A 23 157.02 38.83 29.88
C ASP A 23 158.28 38.36 30.64
N GLY A 24 159.07 37.41 30.20
CA GLY A 24 159.23 36.79 28.89
C GLY A 24 160.69 36.39 28.81
N ALA A 25 161.00 35.12 29.09
CA ALA A 25 162.32 34.55 28.83
C ALA A 25 162.21 33.02 28.78
N THR A 26 162.28 32.49 27.57
CA THR A 26 162.91 31.18 27.31
C THR A 26 162.34 29.98 28.07
N LEU A 27 161.01 29.82 28.09
CA LEU A 27 160.43 28.49 28.34
C LEU A 27 160.37 27.75 27.00
N MET A 28 161.20 26.71 26.87
CA MET A 28 161.24 25.80 25.73
C MET A 28 159.84 25.52 25.18
N LEU A 29 159.72 25.45 23.85
CA LEU A 29 158.57 24.91 23.13
C LEU A 29 157.97 23.66 23.82
N SER A 30 158.83 22.85 24.45
CA SER A 30 158.51 21.67 25.27
C SER A 30 157.54 21.92 26.44
N THR A 31 157.66 23.01 27.21
CA THR A 31 156.83 23.27 28.40
C THR A 31 155.45 23.84 28.06
N ARG A 32 155.33 24.68 27.01
CA ARG A 32 154.02 25.09 26.45
C ARG A 32 153.27 23.92 25.83
N VAL A 33 154.00 23.01 25.17
CA VAL A 33 153.43 21.76 24.64
C VAL A 33 152.91 20.87 25.77
N LEU A 34 153.60 20.79 26.91
CA LEU A 34 153.12 20.02 28.07
C LEU A 34 151.88 20.61 28.74
N LEU A 35 151.79 21.93 28.91
CA LEU A 35 150.59 22.58 29.43
C LEU A 35 149.41 22.45 28.47
N LYS A 36 149.63 22.66 27.16
CA LYS A 36 148.60 22.41 26.14
C LYS A 36 148.20 20.94 26.05
N ARG A 37 149.11 19.98 26.31
CA ARG A 37 148.78 18.55 26.41
C ARG A 37 147.95 18.22 27.65
N ARG A 38 148.21 18.87 28.79
CA ARG A 38 147.34 18.76 29.98
C ARG A 38 145.96 19.37 29.76
N GLU A 39 145.89 20.57 29.19
CA GLU A 39 144.61 21.20 28.82
C GLU A 39 143.84 20.35 27.81
N VAL A 40 144.52 19.76 26.81
CA VAL A 40 143.90 18.82 25.86
C VAL A 40 143.44 17.56 26.57
N ALA A 41 144.21 17.00 27.50
CA ALA A 41 143.80 15.82 28.27
C ALA A 41 142.62 16.09 29.22
N GLU A 42 142.56 17.27 29.85
CA GLU A 42 141.45 17.71 30.70
C GLU A 42 140.19 17.96 29.87
N VAL A 43 140.31 18.63 28.71
CA VAL A 43 139.21 18.82 27.77
C VAL A 43 138.76 17.49 27.16
N GLU A 44 139.67 16.55 26.89
CA GLU A 44 139.34 15.19 26.44
C GLU A 44 138.61 14.39 27.53
N GLN A 45 139.01 14.50 28.80
CA GLN A 45 138.30 13.90 29.94
C GLN A 45 136.92 14.52 30.15
N GLU A 46 136.77 15.84 30.05
CA GLU A 46 135.46 16.52 30.12
C GLU A 46 134.58 16.15 28.92
N LEU A 47 135.16 16.00 27.73
CA LEU A 47 134.44 15.57 26.54
C LEU A 47 133.99 14.11 26.67
N GLN A 48 134.83 13.25 27.26
CA GLN A 48 134.49 11.86 27.57
C GLN A 48 133.37 11.79 28.61
N SER A 49 133.43 12.56 29.70
CA SER A 49 132.37 12.60 30.71
C SER A 49 131.05 13.13 30.13
N GLN A 50 131.08 14.18 29.30
CA GLN A 50 129.89 14.67 28.61
C GLN A 50 129.33 13.68 27.59
N ARG A 51 130.19 12.93 26.87
CA ARG A 51 129.75 11.85 25.96
C ARG A 51 129.10 10.71 26.73
N GLU A 52 129.64 10.33 27.88
CA GLU A 52 129.06 9.31 28.76
C GLU A 52 127.73 9.77 29.36
N GLU A 53 127.64 11.02 29.82
CA GLU A 53 126.37 11.60 30.29
C GLU A 53 125.32 11.67 29.17
N PHE A 54 125.72 12.05 27.95
CA PHE A 54 124.83 12.09 26.80
C PHE A 54 124.37 10.67 26.41
N ARG A 55 125.27 9.68 26.43
CA ARG A 55 124.92 8.26 26.25
C ARG A 55 123.91 7.80 27.30
N ARG A 56 124.19 8.04 28.60
CA ARG A 56 123.27 7.70 29.69
C ARG A 56 121.91 8.40 29.55
N ARG A 57 121.87 9.66 29.10
CA ARG A 57 120.62 10.39 28.82
C ARG A 57 119.86 9.80 27.63
N MET A 58 120.55 9.43 26.56
CA MET A 58 119.97 8.78 25.39
C MET A 58 119.41 7.39 25.70
N GLU A 59 120.12 6.60 26.50
CA GLU A 59 119.65 5.29 26.99
C GLU A 59 118.39 5.44 27.84
N ARG A 60 118.35 6.41 28.77
CA ARG A 60 117.15 6.71 29.56
C ARG A 60 115.97 7.15 28.68
N LEU A 61 116.21 7.97 27.66
CA LEU A 61 115.17 8.40 26.71
C LEU A 61 114.68 7.24 25.84
N ALA A 62 115.57 6.37 25.37
CA ALA A 62 115.22 5.16 24.62
C ALA A 62 114.35 4.22 25.46
N GLN A 63 114.75 3.96 26.72
CA GLN A 63 113.94 3.19 27.68
C GLN A 63 112.57 3.84 27.91
N ARG A 64 112.50 5.16 28.05
CA ARG A 64 111.23 5.89 28.21
C ARG A 64 110.34 5.79 26.98
N ARG A 65 110.91 5.85 25.77
CA ARG A 65 110.18 5.68 24.50
C ARG A 65 109.62 4.27 24.37
N GLU A 66 110.40 3.24 24.70
CA GLU A 66 109.89 1.86 24.72
C GLU A 66 108.77 1.67 25.75
N GLN A 67 108.91 2.25 26.95
CA GLN A 67 107.85 2.19 27.97
C GLN A 67 106.57 2.89 27.53
N LEU A 68 106.68 4.04 26.86
CA LEU A 68 105.51 4.76 26.32
C LEU A 68 104.86 3.97 25.19
N ALA A 69 105.64 3.41 24.27
CA ALA A 69 105.12 2.58 23.18
C ALA A 69 104.35 1.35 23.70
N ARG A 70 104.89 0.65 24.71
CA ARG A 70 104.20 -0.47 25.37
C ARG A 70 102.89 -0.03 26.02
N ARG A 71 102.90 1.11 26.72
CA ARG A 71 101.68 1.66 27.35
C ARG A 71 100.63 2.08 26.31
N GLU A 72 101.05 2.63 25.18
CA GLU A 72 100.14 2.95 24.07
C GLU A 72 99.52 1.69 23.46
N GLU A 73 100.30 0.63 23.26
CA GLU A 73 99.79 -0.67 22.79
C GLU A 73 98.81 -1.28 23.79
N GLU A 74 99.15 -1.31 25.08
CA GLU A 74 98.26 -1.76 26.16
C GLU A 74 96.95 -0.96 26.17
N GLN A 75 97.01 0.37 26.01
CA GLN A 75 95.82 1.21 25.93
C GLN A 75 95.00 0.93 24.67
N ARG A 76 95.64 0.74 23.51
CA ARG A 76 94.94 0.37 22.26
C ARG A 76 94.21 -0.96 22.41
N ASP A 77 94.84 -1.96 23.00
CA ASP A 77 94.23 -3.26 23.26
C ASP A 77 93.02 -3.14 24.20
N VAL A 78 93.13 -2.31 25.22
CA VAL A 78 92.02 -2.03 26.15
C VAL A 78 90.86 -1.33 25.42
N VAL A 79 91.13 -0.32 24.59
CA VAL A 79 90.10 0.35 23.78
C VAL A 79 89.40 -0.63 22.85
N LEU A 80 90.15 -1.48 22.14
CA LEU A 80 89.57 -2.50 21.26
C LEU A 80 88.68 -3.49 22.02
N LYS A 81 89.09 -3.91 23.22
CA LYS A 81 88.27 -4.77 24.10
C LYS A 81 86.99 -4.06 24.55
N TYR A 82 87.07 -2.78 24.92
CA TYR A 82 85.90 -1.98 25.29
C TYR A 82 84.95 -1.78 24.09
N ASP A 83 85.47 -1.47 22.90
CA ASP A 83 84.66 -1.33 21.69
C ASP A 83 83.94 -2.63 21.34
N ALA A 84 84.65 -3.76 21.41
CA ALA A 84 84.03 -5.08 21.21
C ALA A 84 82.94 -5.36 22.25
N PHE A 85 83.17 -5.01 23.52
CA PHE A 85 82.17 -5.13 24.59
C PHE A 85 80.95 -4.24 24.34
N LEU A 86 81.14 -2.98 23.95
CA LEU A 86 80.06 -2.04 23.65
C LEU A 86 79.23 -2.52 22.45
N LYS A 87 79.86 -3.01 21.38
CA LYS A 87 79.17 -3.64 20.25
C LYS A 87 78.37 -4.86 20.68
N ALA A 88 78.95 -5.75 21.49
CA ALA A 88 78.26 -6.93 22.00
C ALA A 88 77.10 -6.58 22.96
N ALA A 89 77.23 -5.52 23.77
CA ALA A 89 76.18 -5.02 24.64
C ALA A 89 75.05 -4.36 23.84
N ALA A 90 75.38 -3.55 22.81
CA ALA A 90 74.40 -2.96 21.90
C ALA A 90 73.62 -4.04 21.13
N ALA A 91 74.30 -5.05 20.59
CA ALA A 91 73.66 -6.18 19.91
C ALA A 91 72.76 -7.02 20.84
N ARG A 92 73.13 -7.16 22.13
CA ARG A 92 72.28 -7.79 23.15
C ARG A 92 71.04 -6.96 23.45
N ARG A 93 71.19 -5.64 23.61
CA ARG A 93 70.07 -4.70 23.81
C ARG A 93 69.11 -4.72 22.62
N GLU A 94 69.63 -4.66 21.40
CA GLU A 94 68.83 -4.69 20.17
C GLU A 94 68.04 -6.01 20.06
N ARG A 95 68.67 -7.16 20.34
CA ARG A 95 67.98 -8.46 20.37
C ARG A 95 66.88 -8.51 21.44
N ALA A 96 67.14 -7.98 22.62
CA ALA A 96 66.13 -7.92 23.69
C ALA A 96 64.95 -7.01 23.30
N LEU A 97 65.22 -5.85 22.69
CA LEU A 97 64.18 -4.94 22.20
C LEU A 97 63.36 -5.57 21.07
N ARG A 98 64.00 -6.28 20.12
CA ARG A 98 63.29 -7.02 19.07
C ARG A 98 62.36 -8.09 19.64
N ARG A 99 62.86 -8.92 20.56
CA ARG A 99 62.04 -9.96 21.22
C ARG A 99 60.86 -9.36 21.98
N ALA A 100 61.10 -8.29 22.75
CA ALA A 100 60.03 -7.58 23.46
C ALA A 100 59.03 -6.96 22.47
N GLY A 101 59.48 -6.46 21.33
CA GLY A 101 58.61 -5.95 20.25
C GLY A 101 57.75 -7.05 19.62
N GLU A 102 58.35 -8.20 19.30
CA GLU A 102 57.65 -9.37 18.77
C GLU A 102 56.63 -9.94 19.76
N GLU A 103 56.99 -10.05 21.04
CA GLU A 103 56.07 -10.49 22.10
C GLU A 103 54.89 -9.53 22.26
N ARG A 104 55.14 -8.21 22.24
CA ARG A 104 54.07 -7.20 22.27
C ARG A 104 53.16 -7.31 21.05
N ALA A 105 53.73 -7.46 19.85
CA ALA A 105 52.96 -7.63 18.63
C ALA A 105 52.10 -8.90 18.67
N ARG A 106 52.65 -10.02 19.15
CA ARG A 106 51.93 -11.28 19.35
C ARG A 106 50.80 -11.13 20.38
N ALA A 107 51.06 -10.47 21.51
CA ALA A 107 50.06 -10.22 22.54
C ALA A 107 48.90 -9.35 22.02
N VAL A 108 49.20 -8.32 21.21
CA VAL A 108 48.17 -7.51 20.55
C VAL A 108 47.36 -8.34 19.55
N ALA A 109 48.02 -9.12 18.68
CA ALA A 109 47.33 -9.97 17.71
C ALA A 109 46.39 -10.97 18.41
N GLN A 110 46.88 -11.70 19.42
CA GLN A 110 46.09 -12.61 20.23
C GLN A 110 44.94 -11.90 20.96
N GLY A 111 45.17 -10.69 21.48
CA GLY A 111 44.14 -9.87 22.11
C GLY A 111 43.03 -9.48 21.13
N THR A 112 43.38 -9.13 19.89
CA THR A 112 42.38 -8.80 18.84
C THR A 112 41.59 -10.02 18.39
N GLU A 113 42.24 -11.18 18.24
CA GLU A 113 41.58 -12.44 17.91
C GLU A 113 40.65 -12.90 19.04
N ALA A 114 41.12 -12.83 20.29
CA ALA A 114 40.29 -13.10 21.45
C ALA A 114 39.06 -12.19 21.47
N ALA A 115 39.23 -10.87 21.30
CA ALA A 115 38.11 -9.93 21.27
C ALA A 115 37.10 -10.24 20.14
N ARG A 116 37.59 -10.66 18.96
CA ARG A 116 36.73 -11.09 17.85
C ARG A 116 35.92 -12.34 18.23
N LEU A 117 36.58 -13.37 18.75
CA LEU A 117 35.94 -14.62 19.15
C LEU A 117 34.90 -14.40 20.27
N HIS A 118 35.18 -13.50 21.22
CA HIS A 118 34.22 -13.15 22.27
C HIS A 118 32.94 -12.52 21.68
N ARG A 119 33.05 -11.60 20.71
CA ARG A 119 31.88 -11.03 20.02
C ARG A 119 31.09 -12.07 19.24
N GLU A 120 31.77 -12.99 18.56
CA GLU A 120 31.12 -14.09 17.84
C GLU A 120 30.36 -15.01 18.82
N LEU A 121 30.96 -15.35 19.96
CA LEU A 121 30.32 -16.13 21.01
C LEU A 121 29.09 -15.41 21.60
N GLU A 122 29.20 -14.11 21.89
CA GLU A 122 28.07 -13.30 22.35
C GLU A 122 26.91 -13.30 21.33
N GLY A 123 27.22 -13.14 20.04
CA GLY A 123 26.22 -13.21 18.97
C GLY A 123 25.53 -14.58 18.91
N LEU A 124 26.28 -15.67 19.02
CA LEU A 124 25.75 -17.02 19.05
C LEU A 124 24.87 -17.29 20.28
N LEU A 125 25.28 -16.80 21.46
CA LEU A 125 24.49 -16.91 22.70
C LEU A 125 23.16 -16.15 22.57
N GLN A 126 23.17 -14.93 22.04
CA GLN A 126 21.95 -14.17 21.79
C GLN A 126 21.02 -14.90 20.79
N HIS A 127 21.59 -15.50 19.74
CA HIS A 127 20.81 -16.28 18.78
C HIS A 127 20.17 -17.51 19.44
N ARG A 128 20.94 -18.25 20.25
CA ARG A 128 20.45 -19.38 21.04
C ARG A 128 19.33 -18.96 21.98
N GLU A 129 19.46 -17.83 22.66
CA GLU A 129 18.40 -17.31 23.54
C GLU A 129 17.12 -16.97 22.77
N ARG A 130 17.22 -16.33 21.60
CA ARG A 130 16.08 -16.02 20.74
C ARG A 130 15.34 -17.30 20.33
N LEU A 131 16.08 -18.32 19.91
CA LEU A 131 15.51 -19.64 19.59
C LEU A 131 14.86 -20.29 20.81
N ALA A 132 15.51 -20.24 21.97
CA ALA A 132 14.96 -20.79 23.21
C ALA A 132 13.67 -20.08 23.65
N ARG A 133 13.56 -18.76 23.44
CA ARG A 133 12.30 -18.00 23.68
C ARG A 133 11.20 -18.44 22.72
N ARG A 134 11.52 -18.61 21.43
CA ARG A 134 10.56 -19.13 20.42
C ARG A 134 10.09 -20.53 20.77
N LEU A 135 10.99 -21.45 21.10
CA LEU A 135 10.64 -22.81 21.51
C LEU A 135 9.77 -22.83 22.77
N ARG A 136 10.08 -22.00 23.78
CA ARG A 136 9.22 -21.85 24.97
C ARG A 136 7.82 -21.37 24.60
N SER A 137 7.71 -20.39 23.70
CA SER A 137 6.40 -19.88 23.25
C SER A 137 5.59 -20.90 22.44
N LEU A 138 6.27 -21.84 21.76
CA LEU A 138 5.64 -22.90 20.99
C LEU A 138 5.30 -24.13 21.83
N ARG A 139 5.96 -24.31 22.99
CA ARG A 139 5.78 -25.46 23.87
C ARG A 139 4.31 -25.67 24.27
N ARG A 140 3.58 -24.59 24.60
CA ARG A 140 2.15 -24.64 24.91
C ARG A 140 1.29 -25.28 23.82
N PHE A 141 1.63 -25.06 22.54
CA PHE A 141 0.90 -25.67 21.43
C PHE A 141 1.27 -27.15 21.29
N GLY A 142 2.54 -27.50 21.51
CA GLY A 142 2.96 -28.90 21.56
C GLY A 142 2.32 -29.68 22.72
N ASP A 143 2.20 -29.08 23.90
CA ASP A 143 1.48 -29.65 25.05
C ASP A 143 0.01 -29.86 24.71
N TYR A 144 -0.68 -28.82 24.21
CA TYR A 144 -2.07 -28.92 23.76
C TYR A 144 -2.29 -30.01 22.70
N LEU A 145 -1.41 -30.12 21.70
CA LEU A 145 -1.51 -31.16 20.67
C LEU A 145 -1.30 -32.57 21.23
N ARG A 146 -0.45 -32.73 22.25
CA ARG A 146 -0.31 -34.00 22.96
C ARG A 146 -1.53 -34.34 23.79
N ASP A 147 -2.11 -33.35 24.47
CA ASP A 147 -3.34 -33.54 25.25
C ASP A 147 -4.52 -33.90 24.33
N ALA A 148 -4.62 -33.23 23.17
CA ALA A 148 -5.61 -33.56 22.14
C ALA A 148 -5.39 -34.97 21.57
N LEU A 149 -4.14 -35.36 21.29
CA LEU A 149 -3.79 -36.72 20.84
C LEU A 149 -4.25 -37.76 21.88
N ALA A 150 -3.96 -37.51 23.17
CA ALA A 150 -4.35 -38.39 24.26
C ALA A 150 -5.87 -38.47 24.45
N SER A 151 -6.58 -37.35 24.30
CA SER A 151 -8.04 -37.29 24.42
C SER A 151 -8.75 -38.00 23.27
N ILE A 152 -8.21 -37.90 22.05
CA ILE A 152 -8.83 -38.51 20.86
C ILE A 152 -8.49 -40.01 20.79
N GLY A 153 -7.25 -40.39 21.15
CA GLY A 153 -6.83 -41.80 21.27
C GLY A 153 -6.80 -42.61 19.97
N GLN A 154 -7.10 -42.00 18.81
CA GLN A 154 -7.21 -42.68 17.51
C GLN A 154 -5.96 -42.57 16.64
N PHE A 155 -5.01 -41.69 16.99
CA PHE A 155 -3.82 -41.41 16.18
C PHE A 155 -2.55 -41.85 16.92
N GLN A 156 -1.56 -42.37 16.17
CA GLN A 156 -0.29 -42.81 16.73
C GLN A 156 0.60 -41.63 17.14
N ASP A 157 0.59 -40.55 16.36
CA ASP A 157 1.39 -39.36 16.59
C ASP A 157 0.68 -38.06 16.17
N VAL A 158 1.23 -36.94 16.66
CA VAL A 158 0.71 -35.60 16.35
C VAL A 158 0.78 -35.28 14.83
N PRO A 159 1.86 -35.62 14.10
CA PRO A 159 1.89 -35.43 12.65
C PRO A 159 0.77 -36.15 11.89
N ALA A 160 0.52 -37.44 12.16
CA ALA A 160 -0.57 -38.16 11.47
C ALA A 160 -1.93 -37.55 11.77
N MET A 161 -2.16 -37.14 13.03
CA MET A 161 -3.37 -36.41 13.42
C MET A 161 -3.53 -35.12 12.62
N LEU A 162 -2.47 -34.31 12.50
CA LEU A 162 -2.50 -33.05 11.75
C LEU A 162 -2.73 -33.26 10.25
N VAL A 163 -2.14 -34.30 9.65
CA VAL A 163 -2.38 -34.64 8.24
C VAL A 163 -3.85 -34.98 8.03
N HIS A 164 -4.44 -35.81 8.90
CA HIS A 164 -5.86 -36.14 8.82
C HIS A 164 -6.76 -34.91 8.94
N PHE A 165 -6.49 -34.04 9.93
CA PHE A 165 -7.23 -32.79 10.07
C PHE A 165 -7.00 -31.82 8.90
N GLY A 166 -5.82 -31.84 8.27
CA GLY A 166 -5.54 -31.10 7.04
C GLY A 166 -6.46 -31.53 5.91
N VAL A 167 -6.54 -32.85 5.65
CA VAL A 167 -7.44 -33.41 4.63
C VAL A 167 -8.90 -33.09 4.95
N LEU A 168 -9.32 -33.18 6.21
CA LEU A 168 -10.68 -32.80 6.62
C LEU A 168 -10.96 -31.30 6.42
N ALA A 169 -9.99 -30.43 6.68
CA ALA A 169 -10.13 -29.00 6.48
C ALA A 169 -10.26 -28.66 4.99
N GLU A 170 -9.47 -29.31 4.13
CA GLU A 170 -9.57 -29.20 2.68
C GLU A 170 -10.92 -29.71 2.16
N ALA A 171 -11.36 -30.89 2.62
CA ALA A 171 -12.66 -31.45 2.27
C ALA A 171 -13.81 -30.52 2.71
N ARG A 172 -13.72 -29.94 3.92
CA ARG A 172 -14.70 -28.95 4.40
C ARG A 172 -14.72 -27.69 3.52
N ALA A 173 -13.55 -27.22 3.07
CA ALA A 173 -13.47 -26.07 2.18
C ALA A 173 -14.11 -26.36 0.81
N ALA A 174 -13.85 -27.54 0.24
CA ALA A 174 -14.47 -27.96 -1.01
C ALA A 174 -16.01 -28.08 -0.88
N LEU A 175 -16.50 -28.71 0.18
CA LEU A 175 -17.94 -28.82 0.45
C LEU A 175 -18.60 -27.45 0.67
N ALA A 176 -17.90 -26.51 1.32
CA ALA A 176 -18.40 -25.15 1.49
C ALA A 176 -18.55 -24.43 0.14
N GLN A 177 -17.57 -24.56 -0.76
CA GLN A 177 -17.66 -24.00 -2.11
C GLN A 177 -18.81 -24.61 -2.92
N GLU A 178 -19.00 -25.92 -2.85
CA GLU A 178 -20.13 -26.59 -3.50
C GLU A 178 -21.47 -26.13 -2.93
N ALA A 179 -21.55 -25.93 -1.61
CA ALA A 179 -22.74 -25.42 -0.94
C ALA A 179 -23.06 -23.98 -1.38
N GLU A 180 -22.06 -23.11 -1.46
CA GLU A 180 -22.22 -21.74 -1.97
C GLU A 180 -22.69 -21.75 -3.43
N ALA A 181 -22.06 -22.54 -4.30
CA ALA A 181 -22.49 -22.68 -5.69
C ALA A 181 -23.92 -23.25 -5.79
N GLY A 182 -24.30 -24.17 -4.91
CA GLY A 182 -25.66 -24.68 -4.78
C GLY A 182 -26.66 -23.59 -4.39
N GLN A 183 -26.31 -22.76 -3.40
CA GLN A 183 -27.12 -21.61 -2.97
C GLN A 183 -27.32 -20.59 -4.09
N GLU A 184 -26.28 -20.29 -4.86
CA GLU A 184 -26.37 -19.39 -6.02
C GLU A 184 -27.32 -19.95 -7.09
N ARG A 185 -27.23 -21.24 -7.41
CA ARG A 185 -28.15 -21.90 -8.36
C ARG A 185 -29.59 -21.84 -7.86
N LEU A 186 -29.82 -22.07 -6.57
CA LEU A 186 -31.15 -21.94 -5.96
C LEU A 186 -31.67 -20.50 -6.00
N ALA A 187 -30.82 -19.52 -5.72
CA ALA A 187 -31.17 -18.09 -5.80
C ALA A 187 -31.54 -17.70 -7.23
N GLN A 188 -30.77 -18.14 -8.22
CA GLN A 188 -31.08 -17.93 -9.65
C GLN A 188 -32.40 -18.60 -10.03
N GLY A 189 -32.65 -19.84 -9.59
CA GLY A 189 -33.91 -20.55 -9.83
C GLY A 189 -35.11 -19.81 -9.22
N ARG A 190 -34.98 -19.33 -7.98
CA ARG A 190 -36.02 -18.51 -7.32
C ARG A 190 -36.27 -17.20 -8.07
N ALA A 191 -35.22 -16.51 -8.51
CA ALA A 191 -35.34 -15.27 -9.28
C ALA A 191 -36.05 -15.51 -10.62
N ARG A 192 -35.75 -16.61 -11.33
CA ARG A 192 -36.45 -16.99 -12.57
C ARG A 192 -37.92 -17.28 -12.31
N LEU A 193 -38.24 -18.05 -11.28
CA LEU A 193 -39.62 -18.34 -10.91
C LEU A 193 -40.40 -17.07 -10.56
N GLN A 194 -39.78 -16.13 -9.85
CA GLN A 194 -40.38 -14.86 -9.49
C GLN A 194 -40.71 -14.03 -10.75
N ARG A 195 -39.77 -13.94 -11.70
CA ARG A 195 -40.00 -13.27 -12.99
C ARG A 195 -41.17 -13.88 -13.75
N TYR A 196 -41.21 -15.22 -13.89
CA TYR A 196 -42.33 -15.89 -14.54
C TYR A 196 -43.67 -15.62 -13.85
N ARG A 197 -43.69 -15.55 -12.51
CA ARG A 197 -44.92 -15.22 -11.77
C ARG A 197 -45.38 -13.78 -12.03
N GLU A 198 -44.43 -12.84 -12.08
CA GLU A 198 -44.71 -11.44 -12.38
C GLU A 198 -45.24 -11.29 -13.81
N GLU A 199 -44.57 -11.91 -14.79
CA GLU A 199 -45.00 -11.96 -16.20
C GLU A 199 -46.42 -12.54 -16.32
N MET A 200 -46.67 -13.73 -15.78
CA MET A 200 -48.01 -14.34 -15.80
C MET A 200 -49.07 -13.47 -15.10
N SER A 201 -48.72 -12.81 -13.98
CA SER A 201 -49.63 -11.90 -13.31
C SER A 201 -49.95 -10.68 -14.18
N THR A 202 -48.98 -10.14 -14.92
CA THR A 202 -49.23 -9.03 -15.85
C THR A 202 -50.10 -9.44 -17.03
N GLU A 203 -49.90 -10.64 -17.58
CA GLU A 203 -50.76 -11.19 -18.65
C GLU A 203 -52.19 -11.43 -18.16
N LEU A 204 -52.37 -11.99 -16.96
CA LEU A 204 -53.69 -12.19 -16.35
C LEU A 204 -54.40 -10.85 -16.10
N LEU A 205 -53.68 -9.81 -15.68
CA LEU A 205 -54.24 -8.47 -15.53
C LEU A 205 -54.63 -7.88 -16.90
N GLY A 206 -53.81 -8.07 -17.92
CA GLY A 206 -54.11 -7.66 -19.30
C GLY A 206 -55.39 -8.29 -19.83
N THR A 207 -55.48 -9.62 -19.77
CA THR A 207 -56.66 -10.38 -20.22
C THR A 207 -57.92 -10.04 -19.42
N ASN A 208 -57.81 -9.83 -18.10
CA ASN A 208 -58.95 -9.41 -17.27
C ASN A 208 -59.43 -8.00 -17.65
N ASN A 209 -58.52 -7.08 -17.92
CA ASN A 209 -58.87 -5.74 -18.41
C ASN A 209 -59.58 -5.81 -19.77
N GLU A 210 -59.09 -6.63 -20.70
CA GLU A 210 -59.76 -6.88 -21.99
C GLU A 210 -61.16 -7.47 -21.80
N LEU A 211 -61.32 -8.46 -20.92
CA LEU A 211 -62.63 -9.03 -20.58
C LEU A 211 -63.58 -7.98 -20.01
N ALA A 212 -63.11 -7.13 -19.09
CA ALA A 212 -63.91 -6.05 -18.53
C ALA A 212 -64.34 -5.04 -19.61
N GLN A 213 -63.45 -4.69 -20.55
CA GLN A 213 -63.79 -3.81 -21.67
C GLN A 213 -64.82 -4.42 -22.61
N LEU A 214 -64.67 -5.70 -22.95
CA LEU A 214 -65.64 -6.42 -23.79
C LEU A 214 -67.00 -6.53 -23.10
N HIS A 215 -67.02 -6.81 -21.80
CA HIS A 215 -68.24 -6.86 -21.02
C HIS A 215 -68.95 -5.49 -20.98
N ALA A 216 -68.21 -4.40 -20.75
CA ALA A 216 -68.76 -3.04 -20.78
C ALA A 216 -69.37 -2.70 -22.15
N ARG A 217 -68.71 -3.08 -23.26
CA ARG A 217 -69.25 -2.89 -24.62
C ARG A 217 -70.53 -3.68 -24.85
N LEU A 218 -70.57 -4.91 -24.36
CA LEU A 218 -71.73 -5.79 -24.48
C LEU A 218 -72.91 -5.25 -23.67
N GLU A 219 -72.68 -4.76 -22.45
CA GLU A 219 -73.73 -4.13 -21.64
C GLU A 219 -74.23 -2.82 -22.27
N ALA A 220 -73.34 -1.99 -22.82
CA ALA A 220 -73.74 -0.80 -23.58
C ALA A 220 -74.62 -1.16 -24.79
N ALA A 221 -74.22 -2.16 -25.59
CA ALA A 221 -75.02 -2.62 -26.72
C ALA A 221 -76.38 -3.19 -26.27
N ARG A 222 -76.45 -3.92 -25.16
CA ARG A 222 -77.71 -4.40 -24.58
C ARG A 222 -78.62 -3.25 -24.15
N GLN A 223 -78.06 -2.22 -23.52
CA GLN A 223 -78.81 -1.02 -23.14
C GLN A 223 -79.38 -0.31 -24.37
N ASP A 224 -78.60 -0.17 -25.44
CA ASP A 224 -79.06 0.42 -26.69
C ASP A 224 -80.21 -0.40 -27.31
N VAL A 225 -80.07 -1.73 -27.35
CA VAL A 225 -81.14 -2.63 -27.85
C VAL A 225 -82.41 -2.45 -27.04
N LEU A 226 -82.34 -2.48 -25.70
CA LEU A 226 -83.50 -2.25 -24.83
C LEU A 226 -84.15 -0.89 -25.08
N GLN A 227 -83.35 0.16 -25.29
CA GLN A 227 -83.88 1.49 -25.63
C GLN A 227 -84.64 1.45 -26.96
N TRP A 228 -84.09 0.83 -28.00
CA TRP A 228 -84.75 0.72 -29.30
C TRP A 228 -85.99 -0.17 -29.26
N GLU A 229 -85.98 -1.26 -28.52
CA GLU A 229 -87.16 -2.12 -28.28
C GLU A 229 -88.27 -1.33 -27.60
N SER A 230 -87.96 -0.53 -26.58
CA SER A 230 -88.96 0.32 -25.91
C SER A 230 -89.55 1.39 -26.83
N ARG A 231 -88.71 2.02 -27.66
CA ARG A 231 -89.15 2.99 -28.68
C ARG A 231 -90.03 2.32 -29.73
N TRP A 232 -89.65 1.13 -30.18
CA TRP A 232 -90.43 0.34 -31.13
C TRP A 232 -91.79 -0.05 -30.56
N ALA A 233 -91.83 -0.55 -29.32
CA ALA A 233 -93.07 -0.89 -28.63
C ALA A 233 -94.00 0.33 -28.47
N TYR A 234 -93.44 1.51 -28.17
CA TYR A 234 -94.20 2.76 -28.12
C TYR A 234 -94.80 3.15 -29.48
N VAL A 235 -94.00 3.09 -30.55
CA VAL A 235 -94.48 3.36 -31.92
C VAL A 235 -95.56 2.36 -32.32
N GLN A 236 -95.37 1.07 -32.03
CA GLN A 236 -96.34 0.03 -32.32
C GLN A 236 -97.65 0.24 -31.55
N SER A 237 -97.59 0.52 -30.25
CA SER A 237 -98.78 0.82 -29.42
C SER A 237 -99.52 2.07 -29.92
N THR A 238 -98.78 3.11 -30.32
CA THR A 238 -99.39 4.31 -30.92
C THR A 238 -100.06 3.99 -32.26
N ALA A 239 -99.44 3.16 -33.09
CA ALA A 239 -99.98 2.74 -34.37
C ALA A 239 -101.24 1.88 -34.20
N THR A 240 -101.26 0.94 -33.25
CA THR A 240 -102.47 0.14 -32.96
C THR A 240 -103.59 1.01 -32.43
N GLN A 241 -103.30 1.97 -31.54
CA GLN A 241 -104.30 2.92 -31.04
C GLN A 241 -104.87 3.81 -32.16
N LYS A 242 -104.02 4.36 -33.04
CA LYS A 242 -104.46 5.14 -34.21
C LYS A 242 -105.28 4.28 -35.18
N THR A 243 -104.88 3.04 -35.41
CA THR A 243 -105.61 2.09 -36.27
C THR A 243 -106.99 1.78 -35.69
N LEU A 244 -107.07 1.58 -34.36
CA LEU A 244 -108.33 1.35 -33.66
C LEU A 244 -109.25 2.58 -33.74
N LEU A 245 -108.72 3.78 -33.45
CA LEU A 245 -109.49 5.04 -33.54
C LEU A 245 -110.00 5.25 -34.97
N LEU A 246 -109.15 5.03 -35.98
CA LEU A 246 -109.57 5.08 -37.38
C LEU A 246 -110.69 4.08 -37.65
N GLY A 247 -110.58 2.83 -37.20
CA GLY A 247 -111.64 1.82 -37.32
C GLY A 247 -112.95 2.25 -36.64
N GLN A 248 -112.87 2.83 -35.44
CA GLN A 248 -114.02 3.36 -34.71
C GLN A 248 -114.68 4.54 -35.44
N ILE A 249 -113.89 5.49 -35.94
CA ILE A 249 -114.40 6.61 -36.75
C ILE A 249 -115.08 6.07 -38.01
N LYS A 250 -114.43 5.16 -38.73
CA LYS A 250 -114.99 4.56 -39.95
C LYS A 250 -116.33 3.88 -39.66
N LEU A 251 -116.44 3.13 -38.55
CA LEU A 251 -117.67 2.47 -38.14
C LEU A 251 -118.76 3.46 -37.72
N ALA A 252 -118.41 4.51 -36.95
CA ALA A 252 -119.36 5.54 -36.53
C ALA A 252 -119.90 6.33 -37.73
N VAL A 253 -119.04 6.69 -38.68
CA VAL A 253 -119.42 7.32 -39.96
C VAL A 253 -120.36 6.41 -40.74
N LEU A 254 -120.00 5.14 -40.90
CA LEU A 254 -120.84 4.17 -41.62
C LEU A 254 -122.21 4.02 -40.95
N ASN A 255 -122.25 3.90 -39.63
CA ASN A 255 -123.50 3.79 -38.86
C ASN A 255 -124.37 5.04 -39.00
N LEU A 256 -123.78 6.24 -38.90
CA LEU A 256 -124.51 7.50 -39.08
C LEU A 256 -125.02 7.65 -40.52
N PHE A 257 -124.20 7.29 -41.51
CA PHE A 257 -124.57 7.33 -42.93
C PHE A 257 -125.77 6.42 -43.17
N GLN A 258 -125.70 5.16 -42.74
CA GLN A 258 -126.80 4.20 -42.83
C GLN A 258 -128.07 4.67 -42.12
N LEU A 259 -127.95 5.30 -40.94
CA LEU A 259 -129.07 5.88 -40.24
C LEU A 259 -129.69 7.03 -41.06
N SER A 260 -128.89 7.99 -41.52
CA SER A 260 -129.37 9.15 -42.27
C SER A 260 -130.04 8.77 -43.59
N THR A 261 -129.48 7.81 -44.33
CA THR A 261 -130.08 7.30 -45.59
C THR A 261 -131.37 6.53 -45.33
N ALA A 262 -131.45 5.77 -44.22
CA ALA A 262 -132.68 5.10 -43.81
C ALA A 262 -133.79 6.09 -43.43
N TRP A 263 -133.47 7.16 -42.70
CA TRP A 263 -134.44 8.20 -42.31
C TRP A 263 -134.90 9.06 -43.48
N LEU A 264 -133.98 9.49 -44.35
CA LEU A 264 -134.26 10.36 -45.49
C LEU A 264 -134.75 9.59 -46.74
N ARG A 265 -134.77 8.25 -46.70
CA ARG A 265 -135.08 7.35 -47.83
C ARG A 265 -134.25 7.66 -49.10
N ILE A 266 -132.98 8.03 -48.91
CA ILE A 266 -132.05 8.30 -50.00
C ILE A 266 -131.40 6.97 -50.44
N PRO A 267 -131.39 6.62 -51.74
CA PRO A 267 -130.78 5.38 -52.20
C PRO A 267 -129.26 5.32 -51.96
N MET A 268 -128.76 4.13 -51.64
CA MET A 268 -127.36 3.85 -51.32
C MET A 268 -126.51 3.76 -52.60
N ASP A 269 -125.72 4.78 -52.92
CA ASP A 269 -124.82 4.76 -54.10
C ASP A 269 -123.33 4.98 -53.75
N VAL A 270 -122.96 4.80 -52.47
CA VAL A 270 -121.58 4.98 -51.97
C VAL A 270 -121.01 3.66 -51.45
N ALA A 271 -119.76 3.36 -51.79
CA ALA A 271 -119.06 2.15 -51.39
C ALA A 271 -118.83 2.06 -49.86
N LEU A 272 -118.95 0.84 -49.32
CA LEU A 272 -118.93 0.58 -47.87
C LEU A 272 -117.59 0.96 -47.18
N GLU A 273 -116.47 0.90 -47.91
CA GLU A 273 -115.14 1.20 -47.39
C GLU A 273 -114.68 2.64 -47.61
N ASN A 274 -115.41 3.44 -48.40
CA ASN A 274 -115.03 4.82 -48.71
C ASN A 274 -115.65 5.79 -47.71
N THR A 275 -114.95 6.00 -46.59
CA THR A 275 -115.44 6.83 -45.49
C THR A 275 -115.47 8.33 -45.79
N GLU A 276 -114.64 8.81 -46.72
CA GLU A 276 -114.67 10.22 -47.14
C GLU A 276 -115.98 10.52 -47.87
N ALA A 277 -116.35 9.68 -48.85
CA ALA A 277 -117.60 9.83 -49.58
C ALA A 277 -118.85 9.69 -48.68
N GLN A 278 -118.80 8.83 -47.65
CA GLN A 278 -119.87 8.70 -46.65
C GLN A 278 -120.04 9.97 -45.79
N LEU A 279 -118.92 10.58 -45.38
CA LEU A 279 -118.93 11.85 -44.65
C LEU A 279 -119.45 13.00 -45.52
N ASP A 280 -119.07 13.07 -46.78
CA ASP A 280 -119.55 14.10 -47.71
C ASP A 280 -121.07 14.04 -47.88
N MET A 281 -121.62 12.83 -48.03
CA MET A 281 -123.07 12.65 -48.10
C MET A 281 -123.77 12.99 -46.78
N LEU A 282 -123.18 12.61 -45.64
CA LEU A 282 -123.69 13.01 -44.32
C LEU A 282 -123.70 14.52 -44.15
N LEU A 283 -122.63 15.22 -44.56
CA LEU A 283 -122.54 16.68 -44.52
C LEU A 283 -123.60 17.32 -45.40
N LEU A 284 -123.85 16.80 -46.59
CA LEU A 284 -124.91 17.28 -47.48
C LEU A 284 -126.29 17.11 -46.84
N CYS A 285 -126.56 15.95 -46.24
CA CYS A 285 -127.81 15.66 -45.55
C CYS A 285 -128.01 16.59 -44.34
N MET A 286 -126.98 16.77 -43.51
CA MET A 286 -127.02 17.65 -42.34
C MET A 286 -127.24 19.10 -42.75
N ARG A 287 -126.55 19.59 -43.80
CA ARG A 287 -126.76 20.94 -44.36
C ARG A 287 -128.19 21.14 -44.83
N GLY A 288 -128.73 20.19 -45.59
CA GLY A 288 -130.13 20.22 -46.01
C GLY A 288 -131.11 20.28 -44.83
N LEU A 289 -130.87 19.48 -43.78
CA LEU A 289 -131.69 19.53 -42.56
C LEU A 289 -131.57 20.86 -41.81
N THR A 290 -130.37 21.46 -41.73
CA THR A 290 -130.21 22.79 -41.12
C THR A 290 -130.86 23.88 -41.95
N ASP A 291 -130.82 23.80 -43.27
CA ASP A 291 -131.49 24.76 -44.15
C ASP A 291 -133.02 24.68 -43.97
N ILE A 292 -133.57 23.46 -43.88
CA ILE A 292 -134.99 23.23 -43.52
C ILE A 292 -135.31 23.81 -42.14
N CYS A 293 -134.49 23.52 -41.13
CA CYS A 293 -134.68 24.04 -39.78
C CYS A 293 -134.57 25.57 -39.71
N ALA A 294 -133.67 26.17 -40.48
CA ALA A 294 -133.48 27.63 -40.58
C ALA A 294 -134.66 28.31 -41.28
N THR A 295 -135.28 27.65 -42.26
CA THR A 295 -136.56 28.10 -42.83
C THR A 295 -137.76 27.94 -41.86
N SER A 296 -137.62 27.15 -40.78
CA SER A 296 -138.69 26.89 -39.80
C SER A 296 -138.64 27.70 -38.49
N ARG A 297 -137.82 28.75 -38.35
CA ARG A 297 -137.86 29.69 -37.20
C ARG A 297 -137.88 31.14 -37.71
N HIS A 298 -138.96 31.93 -37.53
CA HIS A 298 -139.37 32.68 -36.30
C HIS A 298 -140.59 33.62 -36.57
N PRO A 299 -141.19 34.39 -35.60
CA PRO A 299 -141.90 34.09 -34.31
C PRO A 299 -143.20 34.99 -34.18
N PRO A 300 -143.75 35.50 -33.03
CA PRO A 300 -143.80 35.13 -31.60
C PRO A 300 -145.25 35.18 -30.98
N ARG A 301 -145.44 34.78 -29.70
CA ARG A 301 -146.26 35.46 -28.63
C ARG A 301 -146.39 34.54 -27.40
N HIS A 302 -145.75 34.84 -26.27
CA HIS A 302 -146.05 35.81 -25.18
C HIS A 302 -147.06 35.36 -24.11
N ARG A 303 -146.52 35.11 -22.90
CA ARG A 303 -146.98 35.31 -21.50
C ARG A 303 -146.72 34.04 -20.68
N GLY A 304 -146.03 34.06 -19.55
CA GLY A 304 -145.38 35.12 -18.79
C GLY A 304 -145.07 34.60 -17.37
N ALA A 305 -143.98 35.11 -16.78
CA ALA A 305 -143.61 35.09 -15.35
C ALA A 305 -143.39 33.70 -14.68
N MET A 306 -142.41 33.45 -13.81
CA MET A 306 -141.37 34.27 -13.16
C MET A 306 -140.34 33.30 -12.52
N LEU A 307 -139.06 33.71 -12.55
CA LEU A 307 -138.04 33.62 -11.49
C LEU A 307 -137.71 32.28 -10.76
N SER A 308 -136.49 31.79 -10.99
CA SER A 308 -135.37 31.68 -10.02
C SER A 308 -134.16 31.04 -10.76
N GLN A 309 -133.05 31.72 -11.03
CA GLN A 309 -131.89 32.09 -10.20
C GLN A 309 -131.13 30.96 -9.49
N SER A 310 -129.81 31.00 -9.70
CA SER A 310 -128.67 30.43 -8.95
C SER A 310 -128.12 29.09 -9.47
N GLN A 311 -126.98 29.09 -10.19
CA GLN A 311 -125.59 29.20 -9.70
C GLN A 311 -125.17 28.00 -8.83
N GLU A 312 -124.49 27.03 -9.45
CA GLU A 312 -123.08 26.63 -9.21
C GLU A 312 -122.59 25.76 -10.37
#